data_AF-A0A8D7FDZ5-F1
#
_entry.id   AF-A0A8D7FDZ5-F1
#
_cell.length_a   1.000
_cell.length_b   1.000
_cell.length_c   1.000
_cell.angle_alpha   90.00
_cell.angle_beta   90.00
_cell.angle_gamma   90.00
#
_symmetry.space_group_name_H-M   'P 1'
#
loop_
_entity.id
_entity.type
_entity.pdbx_description
1 polymer ?
#
loop_
_entity_poly.entity_id
_entity_poly.type
_entity_poly.pdbx_seq_one_letter_code
_entity_poly.pdbx_strand_id
1 'polypeptide(L)'
;MSRLWEEAIQKWYTDSHTSHLDYLNLAETTKPTKKELAHNISVIYDVTRHRHQEVNPRNFKLLLEENHNLEKRIRNLESSRKNAILFIH
;
A
#
# COMPACT_ATOMS: atom_id res chain seq x y z
N MET A 1 6.54 -6.67 1.40
CA MET A 1 5.39 -6.32 0.53
C MET A 1 4.17 -7.09 1.03
N SER A 2 2.94 -6.60 0.82
CA SER A 2 1.74 -7.37 1.20
C SER A 2 1.40 -8.39 0.12
N ARG A 3 0.78 -9.51 0.49
CA ARG A 3 0.31 -10.54 -0.45
C ARG A 3 -0.60 -9.97 -1.55
N LEU A 4 -1.48 -9.03 -1.19
CA LEU A 4 -2.36 -8.34 -2.14
C LEU A 4 -1.58 -7.50 -3.16
N TRP A 5 -0.47 -6.90 -2.75
CA TRP A 5 0.41 -6.16 -3.65
C TRP A 5 1.08 -7.10 -4.65
N GLU A 6 1.61 -8.23 -4.18
CA GLU A 6 2.25 -9.24 -5.03
C GLU A 6 1.26 -9.86 -6.04
N GLU A 7 0.03 -10.20 -5.58
CA GLU A 7 -1.05 -10.69 -6.45
C GLU A 7 -1.47 -9.64 -7.50
N ALA A 8 -1.56 -8.36 -7.12
CA ALA A 8 -1.91 -7.28 -8.04
C ALA A 8 -0.83 -7.02 -9.10
N ILE A 9 0.45 -7.16 -8.73
CA ILE A 9 1.57 -7.07 -9.67
C ILE A 9 1.58 -8.26 -10.61
N GLN A 10 1.39 -9.48 -10.09
CA GLN A 10 1.30 -10.67 -10.93
C GLN A 10 0.14 -10.57 -11.94
N LYS A 11 -1.02 -10.06 -11.50
CA LYS A 11 -2.17 -9.80 -12.36
C LYS A 11 -1.84 -8.74 -13.42
N TRP A 12 -1.14 -7.66 -13.05
CA TRP A 12 -0.71 -6.65 -14.01
C TRP A 12 0.23 -7.25 -15.08
N TYR A 13 1.19 -8.09 -14.68
CA TYR A 13 2.05 -8.81 -15.63
C TYR A 13 1.25 -9.70 -16.59
N THR A 14 0.19 -10.35 -16.11
CA THR A 14 -0.60 -11.32 -16.88
C THR A 14 -1.60 -10.65 -17.83
N ASP A 15 -2.24 -9.56 -17.41
CA ASP A 15 -3.43 -9.03 -18.08
C ASP A 15 -3.21 -7.68 -18.80
N SER A 16 -2.15 -6.93 -18.45
CA SER A 16 -1.99 -5.54 -18.91
C SER A 16 -1.28 -5.44 -20.25
N HIS A 17 -1.82 -4.64 -21.17
CA HIS A 17 -1.14 -4.33 -22.44
C HIS A 17 0.15 -3.51 -22.25
N THR A 18 0.34 -2.91 -21.06
CA THR A 18 1.54 -2.15 -20.68
C THR A 18 2.55 -2.97 -19.89
N SER A 19 2.27 -4.25 -19.60
CA SER A 19 3.21 -5.11 -18.86
C SER A 19 4.29 -5.73 -19.74
N HIS A 20 4.13 -5.68 -21.07
CA HIS A 20 5.19 -5.98 -22.03
C HIS A 20 6.24 -4.88 -22.01
N LEU A 21 7.14 -5.01 -21.03
CA LEU A 21 8.35 -4.21 -20.90
C LEU A 21 9.44 -4.79 -21.82
N ASP A 22 9.14 -4.92 -23.12
CA ASP A 22 10.03 -5.53 -24.12
C ASP A 22 11.43 -4.91 -24.13
N TYR A 23 11.53 -3.65 -23.68
CA TYR A 23 12.76 -2.86 -23.62
C TYR A 23 13.51 -2.96 -22.27
N LEU A 24 13.08 -3.82 -21.35
CA LEU A 24 13.78 -4.08 -20.08
C LEU A 24 14.68 -5.33 -20.15
N ASN A 25 14.56 -6.14 -21.19
CA ASN A 25 15.45 -7.27 -21.43
C ASN A 25 16.79 -6.78 -22.00
N LEU A 26 17.57 -6.11 -21.15
CA LEU A 26 18.91 -5.58 -21.47
C LEU A 26 19.91 -6.68 -21.89
N ALA A 27 19.58 -7.95 -21.68
CA ALA A 27 20.38 -9.08 -22.13
C ALA A 27 20.20 -9.35 -23.64
N GLU A 28 19.02 -9.06 -24.20
CA GLU A 28 18.69 -9.31 -25.62
C GLU A 28 18.75 -8.02 -26.46
N THR A 29 18.42 -6.86 -25.88
CA THR A 29 18.53 -5.55 -26.55
C THR A 29 19.84 -4.85 -26.16
N THR A 30 20.77 -4.80 -27.09
CA THR A 30 22.15 -4.35 -26.82
C THR A 30 22.27 -2.88 -26.43
N LYS A 31 21.35 -1.99 -26.85
CA LYS A 31 21.31 -0.56 -26.45
C LYS A 31 19.90 0.06 -26.64
N PRO A 32 19.02 0.05 -25.63
CA PRO A 32 17.75 0.78 -25.73
C PRO A 32 17.98 2.28 -25.86
N THR A 33 17.12 2.94 -26.62
CA THR A 33 17.12 4.40 -26.78
C THR A 33 16.63 5.10 -25.51
N LYS A 34 16.99 6.37 -25.33
CA LYS A 34 16.51 7.18 -24.20
C LYS A 34 14.98 7.26 -24.12
N LYS A 35 14.31 7.22 -25.27
CA LYS A 35 12.85 7.28 -25.36
C LYS A 35 12.21 6.00 -24.83
N GLU A 36 12.78 4.84 -25.14
CA GLU A 36 12.32 3.53 -24.64
C GLU A 36 12.54 3.40 -23.14
N LEU A 37 13.71 3.84 -22.64
CA LEU A 37 13.97 3.88 -21.20
C LEU A 37 12.99 4.82 -20.46
N ALA A 38 12.74 6.01 -21.00
CA ALA A 38 11.79 6.95 -20.42
C ALA A 38 10.36 6.38 -20.39
N HIS A 39 9.96 5.68 -21.45
CA HIS A 39 8.66 5.00 -21.50
C HIS A 39 8.55 3.93 -20.40
N ASN A 40 9.54 3.05 -20.26
CA ASN A 40 9.55 2.02 -19.23
C ASN A 40 9.48 2.60 -17.82
N ILE A 41 10.26 3.65 -17.54
CA ILE A 41 10.25 4.33 -16.24
C ILE A 41 8.87 4.93 -15.97
N SER A 42 8.23 5.55 -16.97
CA SER A 42 6.88 6.10 -16.86
C SER A 42 5.86 5.01 -16.53
N VAL A 43 5.91 3.87 -17.23
CA VAL A 43 4.99 2.74 -17.01
C VAL A 43 5.17 2.17 -15.60
N ILE A 44 6.41 1.93 -15.17
CA ILE A 44 6.71 1.43 -13.82
C ILE A 44 6.22 2.43 -12.75
N TYR A 45 6.46 3.72 -12.97
CA TYR A 45 6.03 4.77 -12.05
C TYR A 45 4.50 4.81 -11.92
N ASP A 46 3.77 4.78 -13.04
CA ASP A 46 2.31 4.84 -13.02
C ASP A 46 1.70 3.61 -12.35
N VAL A 47 2.22 2.41 -12.62
CA VAL A 47 1.74 1.17 -12.01
C VAL A 47 2.00 1.18 -10.50
N THR A 48 3.22 1.55 -10.11
CA THR A 48 3.58 1.66 -8.69
C THR A 48 2.69 2.69 -8.00
N ARG A 49 2.54 3.88 -8.58
CA ARG A 49 1.73 4.96 -8.01
C ARG A 49 0.28 4.56 -7.86
N HIS A 50 -0.37 4.04 -8.90
CA HIS A 50 -1.78 3.67 -8.85
C HIS A 50 -2.02 2.58 -7.79
N ARG A 51 -1.16 1.55 -7.76
CA ARG A 51 -1.30 0.44 -6.79
C ARG A 51 -1.01 0.88 -5.36
N HIS A 52 -0.04 1.76 -5.14
CA HIS A 52 0.20 2.34 -3.82
C HIS A 52 -0.95 3.27 -3.39
N GLN A 53 -1.56 4.02 -4.32
CA GLN A 53 -2.70 4.90 -4.00
C GLN A 53 -4.01 4.13 -3.75
N GLU A 54 -4.21 2.94 -4.31
CA GLU A 54 -5.41 2.13 -4.05
C GLU A 54 -5.37 1.44 -2.69
N VAL A 55 -4.20 0.93 -2.29
CA VAL A 55 -4.07 0.10 -1.08
C VAL A 55 -3.80 0.94 0.17
N ASN A 56 -3.05 2.03 0.05
CA ASN A 56 -2.48 2.69 1.21
C ASN A 56 -3.44 3.64 1.97
N PRO A 57 -4.14 4.61 1.33
CA PRO A 57 -4.99 5.55 2.06
C PRO A 57 -6.21 4.89 2.69
N ARG A 58 -6.75 3.83 2.07
CA ARG A 58 -7.88 3.08 2.63
C ARG A 58 -7.49 2.32 3.90
N ASN A 59 -6.33 1.67 3.88
CA ASN A 59 -5.80 0.96 5.04
C ASN A 59 -5.41 1.93 6.16
N PHE A 60 -4.80 3.07 5.83
CA PHE A 60 -4.49 4.09 6.83
C PHE A 60 -5.73 4.68 7.49
N LYS A 61 -6.80 4.92 6.72
CA LYS A 61 -8.06 5.41 7.29
C LYS A 61 -8.65 4.41 8.28
N LEU A 62 -8.70 3.12 7.92
CA LEU A 62 -9.19 2.06 8.81
C LEU A 62 -8.34 1.95 10.08
N LEU A 63 -7.01 1.99 9.95
CA LEU A 63 -6.10 1.97 11.10
C LEU A 63 -6.27 3.20 12.01
N LEU A 64 -6.52 4.37 11.44
CA LEU A 64 -6.82 5.59 12.21
C LEU A 64 -8.14 5.48 12.96
N GLU A 65 -9.19 4.97 12.31
CA GLU A 65 -10.50 4.74 12.94
C GLU A 65 -10.39 3.72 14.09
N GLU A 66 -9.65 2.63 13.88
CA GLU A 66 -9.42 1.60 14.90
C GLU A 66 -8.61 2.15 16.09
N ASN A 67 -7.53 2.91 15.84
CA ASN A 67 -6.78 3.60 16.88
C ASN A 67 -7.68 4.53 17.70
N HIS A 68 -8.49 5.34 17.04
CA HIS A 68 -9.40 6.26 17.72
C HIS A 68 -10.38 5.51 18.64
N ASN A 69 -10.88 4.35 18.19
CA ASN A 69 -11.77 3.52 18.99
C ASN A 69 -11.04 2.88 20.19
N LEU A 70 -9.81 2.39 19.98
CA LEU A 70 -8.98 1.84 21.05
C LEU A 70 -8.67 2.89 22.12
N GLU A 71 -8.30 4.11 21.72
CA GLU A 71 -8.09 5.22 22.65
C GLU A 71 -9.36 5.53 23.46
N LYS A 72 -10.53 5.51 22.82
CA LYS A 72 -11.81 5.71 23.52
C LYS A 72 -12.06 4.60 24.54
N ARG A 73 -11.77 3.35 24.20
CA ARG A 73 -11.90 2.20 25.12
C ARG A 73 -10.94 2.34 26.29
N ILE A 74 -9.69 2.74 26.05
CA ILE A 74 -8.69 2.99 27.11
C ILE A 74 -9.21 4.06 28.08
N ARG A 75 -9.66 5.22 27.57
CA ARG A 75 -10.22 6.30 28.42
C ARG A 75 -11.41 5.85 29.26
N ASN A 76 -12.30 5.05 28.69
CA ASN A 76 -13.45 4.50 29.41
C ASN A 76 -12.99 3.55 30.53
N LEU A 77 -12.07 2.63 30.22
CA LEU A 77 -11.53 1.68 31.19
C LEU A 77 -10.79 2.37 32.33
N GLU A 78 -9.99 3.40 32.02
CA GLU A 78 -9.32 4.23 33.03
C GLU A 78 -10.31 4.95 33.94
N SER A 79 -11.43 5.45 33.39
CA SER A 79 -12.49 6.11 34.16
C SER A 79 -13.21 5.10 35.07
N SER A 80 -13.57 3.94 34.54
CA SER A 80 -14.16 2.85 35.34
C SER A 80 -13.22 2.39 36.46
N ARG A 81 -11.92 2.28 36.18
CA ARG A 81 -10.91 1.92 37.19
C ARG A 81 -10.85 2.97 38.30
N LYS A 82 -10.80 4.26 37.95
CA LYS A 82 -10.80 5.35 38.94
C LYS A 82 -12.05 5.33 39.82
N ASN A 83 -13.22 5.12 39.23
CA ASN A 83 -14.47 5.03 39.96
C ASN A 83 -14.49 3.81 40.91
N ALA A 84 -14.02 2.65 40.44
CA ALA A 84 -13.93 1.45 41.28
C ALA A 84 -13.01 1.64 42.48
N ILE A 85 -11.88 2.34 42.32
CA ILE A 85 -10.97 2.68 43.42
C ILE A 85 -11.64 3.61 44.44
N LEU A 86 -12.40 4.62 43.97
CA LEU A 86 -13.16 5.55 44.81
C LEU A 86 -14.28 4.88 45.62
N PHE A 87 -14.78 3.72 45.18
CA PHE A 87 -15.80 2.96 45.91
C PHE A 87 -15.21 1.97 46.94
N ILE A 88 -13.89 1.74 46.90
CA ILE A 88 -13.18 0.80 47.80
C ILE A 88 -12.51 1.54 48.98
N HIS A 89 -12.48 2.87 48.98
CA HIS A 89 -12.07 3.72 50.10
C HIS A 89 -13.26 4.49 50.66
#